data_AF-A0A3B8JJB7-F1
#
_entry.id   AF-A0A3B8JJB7-F1
#
_cell.length_a   1.000
_cell.length_b   1.000
_cell.length_c   1.000
_cell.angle_alpha   90.00
_cell.angle_beta   90.00
_cell.angle_gamma   90.00
#
_symmetry.space_group_name_H-M   'P 1'
#
loop_
_entity.id
_entity.type
_entity.pdbx_description
1 polymer ?
#
loop_
_entity_poly.entity_id
_entity_poly.type
_entity_poly.pdbx_seq_one_letter_code
_entity_poly.pdbx_strand_id
1 'polypeptide(L)'
;MTTVTPDEITQAHSALTSDPNAIAALKVIEECEGNLEDAFEVLMVESGAEEEGNRQGFGTSLEQFAKKCRDVICQEDFQEEFVDGLSRDLLNALVPVVTAQLAMMGNLPAALAIPVVMYVLKRGVKRFCKSADGES
;
A
#
# COMPACT_ATOMS: atom_id res chain seq x y z
N MET A 1 -2.31 1.98 13.48
CA MET A 1 -2.79 3.24 12.89
C MET A 1 -1.63 4.04 12.34
N THR A 2 -1.48 4.02 11.02
CA THR A 2 -0.45 4.71 10.24
C THR A 2 -1.10 5.84 9.48
N THR A 3 -0.66 7.08 9.72
CA THR A 3 -1.26 8.28 9.14
C THR A 3 -0.27 9.00 8.23
N VAL A 4 -0.74 9.46 7.07
CA VAL A 4 0.01 10.29 6.13
C VAL A 4 -0.43 11.75 6.26
N THR A 5 0.48 12.67 5.99
CA THR A 5 0.18 14.10 6.00
C THR A 5 -0.47 14.55 4.68
N PRO A 6 -1.20 15.67 4.66
CA PRO A 6 -1.75 16.22 3.42
C PRO A 6 -0.68 16.55 2.37
N ASP A 7 0.55 16.89 2.79
CA ASP A 7 1.69 17.09 1.89
C ASP A 7 2.10 15.78 1.21
N GLU A 8 2.15 14.68 1.96
CA GLU A 8 2.42 13.33 1.43
C GLU A 8 1.31 12.85 0.47
N ILE A 9 0.04 13.17 0.75
CA ILE A 9 -1.08 12.88 -0.15
C ILE A 9 -0.94 13.69 -1.44
N THR A 10 -0.60 14.98 -1.35
CA THR A 10 -0.36 15.86 -2.51
C THR A 10 0.81 15.37 -3.35
N GLN A 11 1.89 14.93 -2.70
CA GLN A 11 3.04 14.33 -3.38
C GLN A 11 2.63 13.04 -4.10
N ALA A 12 1.86 12.17 -3.47
CA ALA A 12 1.37 10.94 -4.08
C ALA A 12 0.43 11.22 -5.26
N HIS A 13 -0.45 12.21 -5.15
CA HIS A 13 -1.31 12.64 -6.24
C HIS A 13 -0.49 13.13 -7.45
N SER A 14 0.58 13.89 -7.19
CA SER A 14 1.50 14.35 -8.23
C SER A 14 2.31 13.20 -8.86
N ALA A 15 2.63 12.17 -8.08
CA ALA A 15 3.36 11.00 -8.53
C ALA A 15 2.50 10.05 -9.38
N LEU A 16 1.20 9.97 -9.10
CA LEU A 16 0.27 8.97 -9.65
C LEU A 16 -0.86 9.60 -10.47
N THR A 17 -0.65 10.82 -10.99
CA THR A 17 -1.68 11.59 -11.71
C THR A 17 -2.27 10.89 -12.94
N SER A 18 -1.63 9.85 -13.46
CA SER A 18 -2.09 9.09 -14.61
C SER A 18 -2.88 7.83 -14.26
N ASP A 19 -2.98 7.47 -12.97
CA ASP A 19 -3.69 6.29 -12.53
C ASP A 19 -5.02 6.67 -11.83
N PRO A 20 -6.18 6.38 -12.46
CA PRO A 20 -7.47 6.76 -11.90
C PRO A 20 -7.82 6.01 -10.61
N ASN A 21 -7.32 4.77 -10.44
CA ASN A 21 -7.52 4.02 -9.20
C ASN A 21 -6.72 4.66 -8.06
N ALA A 22 -5.54 5.17 -8.35
CA ALA A 22 -4.71 5.88 -7.40
C ALA A 22 -5.34 7.19 -6.96
N ILE A 23 -5.90 7.97 -7.90
CA ILE A 23 -6.61 9.21 -7.59
C ILE A 23 -7.82 8.91 -6.68
N ALA A 24 -8.60 7.88 -6.99
CA ALA A 24 -9.74 7.47 -6.16
C ALA A 24 -9.31 7.03 -4.76
N ALA A 25 -8.26 6.20 -4.65
CA ALA A 25 -7.73 5.75 -3.37
C ALA A 25 -7.18 6.91 -2.53
N LEU A 26 -6.46 7.85 -3.14
CA LEU A 26 -5.93 9.04 -2.46
C LEU A 26 -7.04 9.94 -1.92
N LYS A 27 -8.17 10.04 -2.64
CA LYS A 27 -9.35 10.76 -2.16
C LYS A 27 -9.92 10.10 -0.90
N VAL A 28 -10.06 8.78 -0.88
CA VAL A 28 -10.53 8.04 0.31
C VAL A 28 -9.55 8.24 1.47
N ILE A 29 -8.24 8.20 1.22
CA ILE A 29 -7.22 8.47 2.25
C ILE A 29 -7.38 9.89 2.82
N GLU A 30 -7.63 10.90 1.98
CA GLU A 30 -7.88 12.27 2.43
C GLU A 30 -9.17 12.37 3.26
N GLU A 31 -10.26 11.71 2.84
CA GLU A 31 -11.53 11.66 3.58
C GLU A 31 -11.39 10.94 4.94
N CYS A 32 -10.47 9.98 5.05
CA CYS A 32 -10.09 9.30 6.29
C CYS A 32 -9.01 10.06 7.09
N GLU A 33 -8.84 11.37 6.86
CA GLU A 33 -7.89 12.22 7.58
C GLU A 33 -6.43 11.71 7.50
N GLY A 34 -6.08 11.07 6.37
CA GLY A 34 -4.78 10.47 6.13
C GLY A 34 -4.56 9.12 6.80
N ASN A 35 -5.54 8.55 7.48
CA ASN A 35 -5.40 7.24 8.12
C ASN A 35 -5.47 6.11 7.08
N LEU A 36 -4.35 5.42 6.89
CA LEU A 36 -4.21 4.38 5.86
C LEU A 36 -4.97 3.11 6.19
N GLU A 37 -5.12 2.77 7.48
CA GLU A 37 -5.86 1.58 7.92
C GLU A 37 -7.34 1.78 7.63
N ASP A 38 -7.95 2.87 8.13
CA ASP A 38 -9.35 3.20 7.86
C ASP A 38 -9.63 3.33 6.35
N ALA A 39 -8.75 3.98 5.59
CA ALA A 39 -8.92 4.10 4.15
C ALA A 39 -8.89 2.74 3.43
N PHE A 40 -8.02 1.81 3.87
CA PHE A 40 -7.98 0.46 3.33
C PHE A 40 -9.26 -0.31 3.64
N GLU A 41 -9.79 -0.19 4.86
CA GLU A 41 -11.06 -0.82 5.24
C GLU A 41 -12.23 -0.27 4.40
N VAL A 42 -12.30 1.05 4.22
CA VAL A 42 -13.32 1.69 3.36
C VAL A 42 -13.22 1.17 1.92
N LEU A 43 -12.02 1.13 1.34
CA LEU A 43 -11.82 0.62 -0.02
C LEU A 43 -12.20 -0.86 -0.16
N MET A 44 -11.94 -1.69 0.85
CA MET A 44 -12.35 -3.10 0.87
C MET A 44 -13.87 -3.26 0.89
N VAL A 45 -14.56 -2.46 1.71
CA VAL A 45 -16.03 -2.47 1.82
C VAL A 45 -16.67 -1.95 0.53
N GLU A 46 -16.24 -0.80 0.00
CA GLU A 46 -16.82 -0.20 -1.21
C GLU A 46 -16.66 -1.07 -2.45
N SER A 47 -15.59 -1.87 -2.50
CA SER A 47 -15.33 -2.80 -3.60
C SER A 47 -15.93 -4.20 -3.41
N GLY A 48 -16.48 -4.50 -2.23
CA GLY A 48 -16.95 -5.84 -1.87
C GLY A 48 -15.84 -6.88 -1.73
N ALA A 49 -14.59 -6.46 -1.57
CA ALA A 49 -13.42 -7.33 -1.50
C ALA A 49 -13.24 -8.01 -0.13
N GLU A 50 -14.10 -7.72 0.85
CA GLU A 50 -14.03 -8.27 2.21
C GLU A 50 -14.04 -9.81 2.24
N GLU A 51 -14.84 -10.47 1.39
CA GLU A 51 -14.88 -11.93 1.33
C GLU A 51 -13.55 -12.51 0.86
N GLU A 52 -12.95 -11.93 -0.19
CA GLU A 52 -11.65 -12.37 -0.70
C GLU A 52 -10.55 -12.08 0.33
N GLY A 53 -10.59 -10.92 1.00
CA GLY A 53 -9.64 -10.63 2.08
C GLY A 53 -9.69 -11.64 3.22
N ASN A 54 -10.90 -12.06 3.61
CA ASN A 54 -11.08 -13.15 4.58
C ASN A 54 -10.57 -14.50 4.06
N ARG A 55 -10.82 -14.84 2.79
CA ARG A 55 -10.32 -16.06 2.15
C ARG A 55 -8.79 -16.12 2.11
N GLN A 56 -8.15 -15.00 1.81
CA GLN A 56 -6.69 -14.87 1.75
C GLN A 56 -6.04 -14.77 3.15
N GLY A 57 -6.85 -14.64 4.21
CA GLY A 57 -6.42 -14.61 5.60
C GLY A 57 -5.88 -13.27 6.08
N PHE A 58 -6.20 -12.16 5.41
CA PHE A 58 -5.84 -10.80 5.85
C PHE A 58 -7.05 -9.96 6.28
N GLY A 59 -8.28 -10.40 5.97
CA GLY A 59 -9.51 -9.68 6.30
C GLY A 59 -9.49 -8.27 5.70
N THR A 60 -9.77 -7.25 6.52
CA THR A 60 -9.62 -5.83 6.18
C THR A 60 -8.32 -5.21 6.76
N SER A 61 -7.37 -6.04 7.23
CA SER A 61 -6.16 -5.54 7.90
C SER A 61 -5.08 -5.14 6.90
N LEU A 62 -4.81 -3.83 6.81
CA LEU A 62 -3.73 -3.27 5.99
C LEU A 62 -2.36 -3.88 6.28
N GLU A 63 -2.02 -4.06 7.57
CA GLU A 63 -0.72 -4.62 7.95
C GLU A 63 -0.58 -6.08 7.49
N GLN A 64 -1.62 -6.90 7.68
CA GLN A 64 -1.59 -8.30 7.24
C GLN A 64 -1.53 -8.39 5.72
N PHE A 65 -2.22 -7.50 5.02
CA PHE A 65 -2.13 -7.39 3.57
C PHE A 65 -0.74 -6.98 3.11
N ALA A 66 -0.13 -5.96 3.73
CA ALA A 66 1.23 -5.54 3.41
C ALA A 66 2.23 -6.69 3.60
N LYS A 67 2.10 -7.49 4.67
CA LYS A 67 2.93 -8.69 4.89
C LYS A 67 2.79 -9.73 3.78
N LYS A 68 1.60 -9.88 3.16
CA LYS A 68 1.40 -10.77 2.00
C LYS A 68 2.11 -10.26 0.75
N CYS A 69 2.13 -8.95 0.52
CA CYS A 69 2.86 -8.32 -0.57
C CYS A 69 4.38 -8.24 -0.32
N ARG A 70 4.87 -8.66 0.84
CA ARG A 70 6.27 -8.48 1.25
C ARG A 70 7.25 -9.11 0.27
N ASP A 71 6.96 -10.30 -0.24
CA ASP A 71 7.86 -11.03 -1.12
C ASP A 71 8.21 -10.23 -2.39
N VAL A 72 7.23 -9.53 -2.96
CA VAL A 72 7.45 -8.69 -4.15
C VAL A 72 7.98 -7.30 -3.80
N ILE A 73 7.60 -6.74 -2.64
CA ILE A 73 8.05 -5.43 -2.19
C ILE A 73 9.53 -5.46 -1.80
N CYS A 74 9.99 -6.60 -1.27
CA CYS A 74 11.33 -6.76 -0.72
C CYS A 74 12.32 -7.43 -1.67
N GLN A 75 12.03 -7.46 -2.97
CA GLN A 75 13.01 -7.85 -3.98
C GLN A 75 14.25 -6.93 -3.92
N GLU A 76 15.43 -7.49 -4.22
CA GLU A 76 16.74 -6.83 -4.02
C GLU A 76 16.86 -5.47 -4.73
N ASP A 77 16.29 -5.33 -5.93
CA ASP A 77 16.23 -4.06 -6.69
C ASP A 77 15.63 -2.89 -5.87
N PHE A 78 14.72 -3.17 -4.93
CA PHE A 78 14.09 -2.14 -4.10
C PHE A 78 14.82 -1.89 -2.77
N GLN A 79 15.87 -2.64 -2.44
CA GLN A 79 16.58 -2.48 -1.16
C GLN A 79 17.82 -1.58 -1.27
N GLU A 80 18.46 -1.56 -2.44
CA GLU A 80 19.71 -0.82 -2.68
C GLU A 80 19.49 0.63 -3.10
N GLU A 81 18.33 0.94 -3.71
CA GLU A 81 18.14 2.19 -4.44
C GLU A 81 17.45 3.32 -3.64
N PHE A 82 16.93 3.05 -2.43
CA PHE A 82 15.96 3.96 -1.81
C PHE A 82 16.33 4.58 -0.46
N VAL A 83 16.07 5.88 -0.40
CA VAL A 83 16.11 6.73 0.80
C VAL A 83 14.83 6.49 1.62
N ASP A 84 14.94 6.44 2.95
CA ASP A 84 13.79 6.36 3.84
C ASP A 84 12.79 7.52 3.58
N GLY A 85 11.50 7.18 3.49
CA GLY A 85 10.40 8.15 3.37
C GLY A 85 9.48 7.94 2.18
N LEU A 86 8.44 8.76 2.09
CA LEU A 86 7.53 8.81 0.95
C LEU A 86 8.23 9.59 -0.17
N SER A 87 8.55 8.91 -1.26
CA SER A 87 9.17 9.50 -2.45
C SER A 87 8.37 9.14 -3.69
N ARG A 88 8.31 10.07 -4.64
CA ARG A 88 7.63 9.88 -5.93
C ARG A 88 8.17 8.67 -6.71
N ASP A 89 9.47 8.45 -6.66
CA ASP A 89 10.12 7.36 -7.40
C ASP A 89 9.69 6.00 -6.85
N LEU A 90 9.74 5.87 -5.52
CA LEU A 90 9.25 4.73 -4.76
C LEU A 90 7.76 4.43 -5.00
N LEU A 91 6.92 5.45 -5.05
CA LEU A 91 5.50 5.28 -5.38
C LEU A 91 5.33 4.71 -6.79
N ASN A 92 6.04 5.26 -7.78
CA ASN A 92 5.97 4.78 -9.16
C ASN A 92 6.52 3.37 -9.33
N ALA A 93 7.51 2.98 -8.52
CA ALA A 93 8.10 1.64 -8.55
C ALA A 93 7.21 0.60 -7.86
N LEU A 94 6.69 0.89 -6.67
CA LEU A 94 5.98 -0.11 -5.84
C LEU A 94 4.50 -0.26 -6.18
N VAL A 95 3.80 0.80 -6.59
CA VAL A 95 2.38 0.72 -6.95
C VAL A 95 2.09 -0.34 -8.02
N PRO A 96 2.81 -0.40 -9.18
CA PRO A 96 2.54 -1.43 -10.18
C PRO A 96 2.86 -2.85 -9.67
N VAL A 97 3.90 -3.00 -8.85
CA VAL A 97 4.29 -4.29 -8.26
C VAL A 97 3.20 -4.82 -7.32
N VAL A 98 2.70 -3.98 -6.43
CA VAL A 98 1.61 -4.35 -5.51
C VAL A 98 0.30 -4.57 -6.28
N THR A 99 0.03 -3.78 -7.32
CA THR A 99 -1.14 -3.98 -8.21
C THR A 99 -1.10 -5.34 -8.91
N ALA A 100 0.06 -5.75 -9.40
CA ALA A 100 0.22 -7.08 -10.01
C ALA A 100 -0.01 -8.20 -8.98
N GLN A 101 0.43 -8.03 -7.74
CA GLN A 101 0.14 -8.96 -6.65
C GLN A 101 -1.34 -9.05 -6.30
N LEU A 102 -2.04 -7.92 -6.24
CA LEU A 102 -3.51 -7.87 -6.04
C LEU A 102 -4.26 -8.70 -7.08
N ALA A 103 -3.83 -8.62 -8.35
CA ALA A 103 -4.41 -9.43 -9.42
C ALA A 103 -4.22 -10.95 -9.19
N MET A 104 -3.07 -11.36 -8.66
CA MET A 104 -2.78 -12.75 -8.32
C MET A 104 -3.51 -13.26 -7.06
N MET A 105 -3.79 -12.38 -6.10
CA MET A 105 -4.46 -12.71 -4.83
C MET A 105 -6.00 -12.69 -4.91
N GLY A 106 -6.56 -13.10 -6.05
CA GLY A 106 -8.02 -13.17 -6.24
C GLY A 106 -8.61 -11.95 -6.92
N ASN A 107 -7.83 -11.26 -7.77
CA ASN A 107 -8.29 -10.12 -8.57
C ASN A 107 -8.86 -8.97 -7.72
N LEU A 108 -8.14 -8.65 -6.65
CA LEU A 108 -8.46 -7.54 -5.75
C LEU A 108 -8.32 -6.19 -6.48
N PRO A 109 -9.09 -5.16 -6.07
CA PRO A 109 -9.09 -3.87 -6.73
C PRO A 109 -7.73 -3.16 -6.60
N ALA A 110 -7.26 -2.62 -7.72
CA ALA A 110 -5.96 -1.93 -7.82
C ALA A 110 -5.82 -0.73 -6.86
N ALA A 111 -6.94 -0.09 -6.50
CA ALA A 111 -6.97 1.02 -5.55
C ALA A 111 -6.35 0.67 -4.17
N LEU A 112 -6.43 -0.61 -3.76
CA LEU A 112 -5.83 -1.08 -2.50
C LEU A 112 -4.30 -1.01 -2.49
N ALA A 113 -3.65 -0.91 -3.66
CA ALA A 113 -2.19 -0.79 -3.73
C ALA A 113 -1.70 0.49 -3.05
N ILE A 114 -2.48 1.58 -3.11
CA ILE A 114 -2.05 2.89 -2.63
C ILE A 114 -1.84 2.93 -1.11
N PRO A 115 -2.84 2.63 -0.26
CA PRO A 115 -2.64 2.65 1.18
C PRO A 115 -1.53 1.68 1.63
N VAL A 116 -1.34 0.57 0.92
CA VAL A 116 -0.31 -0.43 1.21
C VAL A 116 1.09 0.09 0.91
N VAL A 117 1.29 0.67 -0.27
CA VAL A 117 2.58 1.25 -0.63
C VAL A 117 2.90 2.42 0.30
N MET A 118 1.95 3.33 0.53
CA MET A 118 2.17 4.45 1.45
C MET A 118 2.51 3.96 2.87
N TYR A 119 1.87 2.90 3.35
CA TYR A 119 2.17 2.29 4.65
C TYR A 119 3.61 1.77 4.74
N VAL A 120 4.08 1.06 3.71
CA VAL A 120 5.46 0.56 3.65
C VAL A 120 6.45 1.72 3.60
N LEU A 121 6.18 2.74 2.77
CA LEU A 121 7.04 3.92 2.65
C LEU A 121 7.13 4.71 3.96
N LYS A 122 6.02 4.87 4.68
CA LYS A 122 5.99 5.51 6.00
C LYS A 122 6.80 4.76 7.04
N ARG A 123 6.83 3.42 6.97
CA ARG A 123 7.63 2.58 7.86
C ARG A 123 9.11 2.48 7.43
N GLY A 124 9.41 2.87 6.20
CA GLY A 124 10.70 2.70 5.52
C GLY A 124 10.82 1.31 4.92
N VAL A 125 11.02 1.22 3.59
CA VAL A 125 11.08 -0.05 2.84
C VAL A 125 12.11 -1.00 3.44
N LYS A 126 13.31 -0.50 3.73
CA LYS A 126 14.39 -1.31 4.32
C LYS A 126 14.03 -1.86 5.70
N ARG A 127 13.35 -1.08 6.54
CA ARG A 127 12.88 -1.54 7.85
C ARG A 127 11.79 -2.59 7.68
N PHE A 128 10.81 -2.31 6.82
CA PHE A 128 9.73 -3.23 6.49
C PHE A 128 10.28 -4.58 6.00
N CYS A 129 11.31 -4.57 5.14
CA CYS A 129 11.93 -5.76 4.58
C CYS A 129 12.89 -6.49 5.54
N LYS A 130 13.52 -5.79 6.49
CA LYS A 130 14.36 -6.43 7.52
C LYS A 130 13.57 -7.12 8.64
N SER A 131 12.37 -6.67 8.97
CA SER A 131 11.55 -7.26 10.06
C SER A 131 10.98 -8.67 9.76
N ALA A 132 11.66 -9.49 8.93
CA ALA A 132 11.34 -10.89 8.63
C ALA A 132 12.33 -11.80 9.33
N ASP A 133 13.52 -11.27 9.62
CA ASP A 133 14.56 -11.94 10.36
C ASP A 133 14.37 -11.57 11.84
N GLY A 134 13.35 -12.16 12.49
CA GLY A 134 13.14 -11.94 13.93
C GLY A 134 11.70 -11.90 14.42
N GLU A 135 10.88 -12.89 14.08
CA GLU A 135 9.93 -13.43 15.07
C GLU A 135 10.36 -14.87 15.36
N SER A 136 11.10 -15.04 16.46
CA SER A 136 11.33 -16.31 17.15
C SER A 136 10.29 -16.48 18.25
#